data_AF-A0A521Z3Y9-F1
#
_entry.id   AF-A0A521Z3Y9-F1
#
_cell.length_a   1.000
_cell.length_b   1.000
_cell.length_c   1.000
_cell.angle_alpha   90.00
_cell.angle_beta   90.00
_cell.angle_gamma   90.00
#
_symmetry.space_group_name_H-M   'P 1'
#
loop_
_entity.id
_entity.type
_entity.pdbx_description
1 polymer ?
#
loop_
_entity_poly.entity_id
_entity_poly.type
_entity_poly.pdbx_seq_one_letter_code
_entity_poly.pdbx_strand_id
1 'polypeptide(L)'
;MKHTLQAAAAVALLTLAQAASAQVAVIVNPKSSLASMTPEQAAAIFLGKTSTLPTGQTAVPADLPESTAARDMFYSKAAGKSSAQVKATWARLTFSGKATPPKEVPSAADVKKHVASNVDAIGYIEKSAVDSTVKVVLTVE
;
A
#
# COMPACT_ATOMS: atom_id res chain seq x y z
N MET A 1 29.56 -5.66 -50.67
CA MET A 1 29.59 -6.34 -49.34
C MET A 1 29.82 -5.35 -48.20
N LYS A 2 28.90 -4.38 -47.98
CA LYS A 2 29.04 -3.39 -46.88
C LYS A 2 27.72 -2.99 -46.18
N HIS A 3 26.57 -3.49 -46.62
CA HIS A 3 25.26 -3.11 -46.05
C HIS A 3 24.58 -4.22 -45.23
N THR A 4 25.17 -5.41 -45.14
CA THR A 4 24.56 -6.54 -44.42
C THR A 4 24.98 -6.65 -42.95
N LEU A 5 26.00 -5.88 -42.50
CA LEU A 5 26.44 -5.87 -41.10
C LEU A 5 25.74 -4.83 -40.21
N GLN A 6 25.01 -3.87 -40.78
CA GLN A 6 24.30 -2.86 -39.97
C GLN A 6 22.92 -3.33 -39.48
N ALA A 7 22.33 -4.36 -40.09
CA ALA A 7 21.01 -4.88 -39.69
C ALA A 7 21.05 -5.73 -38.41
N ALA A 8 22.22 -6.27 -38.03
CA ALA A 8 22.35 -7.11 -36.85
C ALA A 8 22.44 -6.31 -35.53
N ALA A 9 22.81 -5.03 -35.58
CA ALA A 9 22.99 -4.20 -34.38
C ALA A 9 21.70 -3.52 -33.90
N ALA A 10 20.66 -3.41 -34.75
CA ALA A 10 19.42 -2.72 -34.41
C ALA A 10 18.37 -3.60 -33.70
N VAL A 11 18.52 -4.93 -33.75
CA VAL A 11 17.53 -5.88 -33.18
C VAL A 11 17.88 -6.28 -31.73
N ALA A 12 19.09 -5.98 -31.25
CA ALA A 12 19.54 -6.36 -29.90
C ALA A 12 19.15 -5.38 -28.77
N LEU A 13 18.47 -4.27 -29.08
CA LEU A 13 18.16 -3.19 -28.12
C LEU A 13 16.73 -3.21 -27.54
N LEU A 14 15.92 -4.23 -27.85
CA LEU A 14 14.49 -4.26 -27.49
C LEU A 14 14.11 -5.17 -26.30
N THR A 15 15.05 -5.77 -25.57
CA THR A 15 14.73 -6.82 -24.58
C THR A 15 15.10 -6.53 -23.12
N LEU A 16 15.16 -5.25 -22.72
CA LEU A 16 15.17 -4.89 -21.29
C LEU A 16 14.02 -3.97 -20.92
N ALA A 17 12.79 -4.35 -21.27
CA ALA A 17 11.65 -3.94 -20.45
C ALA A 17 11.73 -4.75 -19.15
N GLN A 18 12.57 -4.31 -18.21
CA GLN A 18 12.46 -4.77 -16.83
C GLN A 18 11.03 -4.49 -16.40
N ALA A 19 10.26 -5.56 -16.16
CA ALA A 19 8.98 -5.45 -15.50
C ALA A 19 9.24 -4.82 -14.14
N ALA A 20 9.07 -3.50 -14.05
CA ALA A 20 9.10 -2.79 -12.78
C ALA A 20 7.89 -3.29 -12.00
N SER A 21 8.11 -4.28 -11.12
CA SER A 21 7.09 -4.70 -10.18
C SER A 21 6.84 -3.51 -9.26
N ALA A 22 5.67 -2.90 -9.39
CA ALA A 22 5.28 -1.83 -8.49
C ALA A 22 5.11 -2.45 -7.09
N GLN A 23 5.90 -2.01 -6.13
CA GLN A 23 5.81 -2.48 -4.75
C GLN A 23 5.03 -1.47 -3.91
N VAL A 24 4.30 -1.95 -2.92
CA VAL A 24 3.61 -1.11 -1.94
C VAL A 24 4.31 -1.23 -0.59
N ALA A 25 4.57 -0.09 0.05
CA ALA A 25 5.08 -0.02 1.40
C ALA A 25 3.96 0.36 2.37
N VAL A 26 3.78 -0.42 3.44
CA VAL A 26 3.00 0.01 4.60
C VAL A 26 3.89 0.86 5.48
N ILE A 27 3.39 2.04 5.81
CA ILE A 27 4.12 3.09 6.51
C ILE A 27 3.41 3.47 7.80
N VAL A 28 4.23 3.80 8.80
CA VAL A 28 3.81 4.36 10.08
C VAL A 28 4.65 5.59 10.40
N ASN A 29 4.28 6.30 11.46
CA ASN A 29 5.05 7.43 11.93
C ASN A 29 6.49 7.02 12.28
N PRO A 30 7.52 7.86 12.00
CA PRO A 30 8.90 7.58 12.39
C PRO A 30 9.08 7.30 13.90
N LYS A 31 8.25 7.91 14.76
CA LYS A 31 8.29 7.75 16.21
C LYS A 31 7.52 6.53 16.73
N SER A 32 6.79 5.82 15.88
CA SER A 32 6.08 4.60 16.28
C SER A 32 7.09 3.56 16.82
N SER A 33 6.73 2.81 17.85
CA SER A 33 7.55 1.69 18.34
C SER A 33 7.44 0.43 17.47
N LEU A 34 6.53 0.42 16.49
CA LEU A 34 6.33 -0.73 15.61
C LEU A 34 7.51 -0.91 14.66
N ALA A 35 8.24 -2.02 14.80
CA ALA A 35 9.40 -2.31 13.95
C ALA A 35 9.01 -2.92 12.60
N SER A 36 8.05 -3.85 12.60
CA SER A 36 7.57 -4.57 11.43
C SER A 36 6.15 -5.10 11.64
N MET A 37 5.48 -5.51 10.57
CA MET A 37 4.21 -6.24 10.63
C MET A 37 4.11 -7.26 9.48
N THR A 38 3.22 -8.23 9.63
CA THR A 38 2.89 -9.18 8.55
C THR A 38 1.79 -8.62 7.63
N PRO A 39 1.64 -9.13 6.39
CA PRO A 39 0.54 -8.76 5.51
C PRO A 39 -0.84 -8.99 6.14
N GLU A 40 -1.01 -10.07 6.89
CA GLU A 40 -2.26 -10.42 7.56
C GLU A 40 -2.61 -9.42 8.66
N GLN A 41 -1.62 -8.95 9.42
CA GLN A 41 -1.80 -7.92 10.45
C GLN A 41 -2.23 -6.59 9.82
N ALA A 42 -1.57 -6.18 8.73
CA ALA A 42 -1.96 -4.99 7.99
C ALA A 42 -3.40 -5.13 7.45
N ALA A 43 -3.69 -6.23 6.75
CA ALA A 43 -5.01 -6.52 6.19
C ALA A 43 -6.11 -6.57 7.27
N ALA A 44 -5.81 -7.06 8.47
CA ALA A 44 -6.77 -7.10 9.57
C ALA A 44 -7.24 -5.71 9.98
N ILE A 45 -6.33 -4.71 9.99
CA ILE A 45 -6.67 -3.32 10.29
C ILE A 45 -7.53 -2.75 9.15
N PHE A 46 -7.08 -2.88 7.91
CA PHE A 46 -7.74 -2.28 6.74
C PHE A 46 -9.05 -2.98 6.32
N LEU A 47 -9.36 -4.14 6.90
CA LEU A 47 -10.65 -4.84 6.74
C LEU A 47 -11.54 -4.78 7.99
N GLY A 48 -11.15 -3.99 9.00
CA GLY A 48 -11.93 -3.82 10.23
C GLY A 48 -12.04 -5.08 11.09
N LYS A 49 -11.10 -6.03 10.95
CA LYS A 49 -10.99 -7.22 11.81
C LYS A 49 -10.38 -6.88 13.16
N THR A 50 -9.52 -5.86 13.21
CA THR A 50 -8.97 -5.28 14.43
C THR A 50 -8.89 -3.77 14.30
N SER A 51 -8.99 -3.06 15.42
CA SER A 51 -8.79 -1.61 15.52
C SER A 51 -7.46 -1.24 16.19
N THR A 52 -6.60 -2.23 16.48
CA THR A 52 -5.33 -2.01 17.19
C THR A 52 -4.12 -2.36 16.32
N LEU A 53 -3.06 -1.57 16.48
CA LEU A 53 -1.73 -1.89 15.98
C LEU A 53 -1.14 -3.07 16.78
N PRO A 54 -0.12 -3.78 16.25
CA PRO A 54 0.60 -4.80 17.02
C PRO A 54 1.25 -4.26 18.31
N THR A 55 1.45 -2.94 18.41
CA THR A 55 1.93 -2.25 19.61
C THR A 55 0.86 -2.10 20.70
N GLY A 56 -0.40 -2.42 20.41
CA GLY A 56 -1.55 -2.27 21.31
C GLY A 56 -2.26 -0.93 21.24
N GLN A 57 -1.71 0.09 20.57
CA GLN A 57 -2.39 1.37 20.36
C GLN A 57 -3.55 1.23 19.36
N THR A 58 -4.56 2.11 19.48
CA THR A 58 -5.64 2.21 18.49
C THR A 58 -5.08 2.71 17.16
N ALA A 59 -5.27 1.93 16.10
CA ALA A 59 -4.78 2.28 14.77
C ALA A 59 -5.60 3.44 14.18
N VAL A 60 -4.92 4.38 13.52
CA VAL A 60 -5.56 5.48 12.77
C VAL A 60 -5.28 5.32 11.27
N PRO A 61 -5.94 4.37 10.58
CA PRO A 61 -5.63 4.02 9.21
C PRO A 61 -6.08 5.09 8.21
N ALA A 62 -5.20 5.38 7.24
CA ALA A 62 -5.52 6.14 6.03
C ALA A 62 -5.45 5.23 4.80
N ASP A 63 -6.51 5.26 3.99
CA ASP A 63 -6.66 4.48 2.76
C ASP A 63 -6.59 5.41 1.54
N LEU A 64 -6.34 4.82 0.37
CA LEU A 64 -6.27 5.53 -0.91
C LEU A 64 -7.59 5.38 -1.68
N PRO A 65 -7.86 6.22 -2.69
CA PRO A 65 -9.05 6.09 -3.52
C PRO A 65 -9.07 4.76 -4.28
N GLU A 66 -10.26 4.22 -4.55
CA GLU A 66 -10.42 2.92 -5.24
C GLU A 66 -9.76 2.87 -6.62
N SER A 67 -9.54 4.02 -7.26
CA SER A 67 -8.87 4.14 -8.56
C SER A 67 -7.34 4.03 -8.50
N THR A 68 -6.75 3.91 -7.31
CA THR A 68 -5.29 3.95 -7.13
C THR A 68 -4.69 2.55 -7.21
N ALA A 69 -3.71 2.35 -8.10
CA ALA A 69 -3.05 1.06 -8.28
C ALA A 69 -2.42 0.51 -6.99
N ALA A 70 -1.88 1.38 -6.14
CA ALA A 70 -1.36 0.98 -4.83
C ALA A 70 -2.41 0.36 -3.91
N ARG A 71 -3.67 0.80 -3.99
CA ARG A 71 -4.79 0.22 -3.22
C ARG A 71 -5.12 -1.18 -3.68
N ASP A 72 -5.25 -1.35 -4.99
CA ASP A 72 -5.52 -2.66 -5.56
C ASP A 72 -4.40 -3.65 -5.24
N MET A 73 -3.13 -3.23 -5.34
CA MET A 73 -1.99 -4.07 -4.92
C MET A 73 -2.03 -4.42 -3.44
N PHE A 74 -2.22 -3.43 -2.56
CA PHE A 74 -2.28 -3.69 -1.13
C PHE A 74 -3.36 -4.72 -0.78
N TYR A 75 -4.61 -4.52 -1.21
CA TYR A 75 -5.68 -5.44 -0.86
C TYR A 75 -5.58 -6.79 -1.58
N SER A 76 -5.10 -6.83 -2.82
CA SER A 76 -4.94 -8.12 -3.53
C SER A 76 -3.82 -8.95 -2.91
N LYS A 77 -2.68 -8.35 -2.58
CA LYS A 77 -1.50 -9.06 -2.09
C LYS A 77 -1.50 -9.28 -0.58
N ALA A 78 -1.90 -8.29 0.22
CA ALA A 78 -1.92 -8.43 1.68
C ALA A 78 -3.21 -9.10 2.19
N ALA A 79 -4.35 -8.88 1.53
CA ALA A 79 -5.64 -9.39 1.98
C ALA A 79 -6.22 -10.51 1.10
N GLY A 80 -5.67 -10.77 -0.09
CA GLY A 80 -6.26 -11.71 -1.04
C GLY A 80 -7.65 -11.27 -1.51
N LYS A 81 -7.91 -9.96 -1.58
CA LYS A 81 -9.23 -9.40 -1.89
C LYS A 81 -9.20 -8.45 -3.07
N SER A 82 -10.25 -8.51 -3.88
CA SER A 82 -10.54 -7.48 -4.88
C SER A 82 -11.17 -6.25 -4.25
N SER A 83 -11.06 -5.10 -4.92
CA SER A 83 -11.72 -3.85 -4.50
C SER A 83 -13.22 -4.00 -4.26
N ALA A 84 -13.92 -4.81 -5.06
CA ALA A 84 -15.34 -5.12 -4.84
C ALA A 84 -15.59 -5.88 -3.52
N GLN A 85 -14.72 -6.83 -3.16
CA GLN A 85 -14.84 -7.57 -1.90
C GLN A 85 -14.51 -6.71 -0.67
N VAL A 86 -13.55 -5.77 -0.81
CA VAL A 86 -13.24 -4.77 0.22
C VAL A 86 -14.45 -3.87 0.45
N LYS A 87 -15.03 -3.32 -0.62
CA LYS A 87 -16.24 -2.49 -0.56
C LYS A 87 -17.42 -3.23 0.08
N ALA A 88 -17.68 -4.47 -0.32
CA ALA A 88 -18.73 -5.30 0.27
C ALA A 88 -18.47 -5.60 1.76
N THR A 89 -17.21 -5.75 2.15
CA THR A 89 -16.82 -5.94 3.57
C THR A 89 -17.16 -4.70 4.39
N TRP A 90 -16.79 -3.52 3.93
CA TRP A 90 -17.06 -2.27 4.63
C TRP A 90 -18.54 -1.89 4.62
N ALA A 91 -19.29 -2.18 3.55
CA ALA A 91 -20.75 -2.02 3.53
C ALA A 91 -21.42 -2.82 4.66
N ARG A 92 -21.04 -4.09 4.84
CA ARG A 92 -21.57 -4.95 5.91
C ARG A 92 -21.17 -4.44 7.31
N LEU A 93 -19.92 -4.04 7.51
CA LEU A 93 -19.43 -3.55 8.80
C LEU A 93 -20.12 -2.25 9.21
N THR A 94 -20.28 -1.33 8.27
CA THR A 94 -20.92 -0.02 8.50
C THR A 94 -22.41 -0.21 8.79
N PHE A 95 -23.12 -1.02 8.00
CA PHE A 95 -24.54 -1.27 8.20
C PHE A 95 -24.84 -1.92 9.57
N SER A 96 -23.94 -2.77 10.05
CA SER A 96 -24.06 -3.41 11.37
C SER A 96 -23.52 -2.56 12.53
N GLY A 97 -22.98 -1.36 12.26
CA GLY A 97 -22.40 -0.47 13.28
C GLY A 97 -21.14 -1.02 13.97
N LYS A 98 -20.51 -2.06 13.40
CA LYS A 98 -19.39 -2.77 14.06
C LYS A 98 -18.05 -2.08 13.91
N ALA A 99 -17.85 -1.35 12.82
CA ALA A 99 -16.60 -0.66 12.53
C ALA A 99 -16.82 0.49 11.56
N THR A 100 -15.91 1.47 11.60
CA THR A 100 -15.85 2.58 10.64
C THR A 100 -14.70 2.32 9.65
N PRO A 101 -14.90 2.55 8.34
CA PRO A 101 -13.82 2.38 7.37
C PRO A 101 -12.64 3.33 7.66
N PRO A 102 -11.42 2.95 7.23
CA PRO A 102 -10.29 3.86 7.19
C PRO A 102 -10.63 5.18 6.50
N LYS A 103 -9.93 6.24 6.89
CA LYS A 103 -10.09 7.53 6.25
C LYS A 103 -9.50 7.47 4.83
N GLU A 104 -10.33 7.62 3.81
CA GLU A 104 -9.83 7.80 2.45
C GLU A 104 -9.20 9.20 2.32
N VAL A 105 -7.98 9.25 1.77
CA VAL A 105 -7.25 10.50 1.49
C VAL A 105 -6.85 10.57 0.01
N PRO A 106 -6.73 11.76 -0.61
CA PRO A 106 -6.68 11.87 -2.07
C PRO A 106 -5.44 11.31 -2.75
N SER A 107 -4.30 11.22 -2.04
CA SER A 107 -3.02 10.89 -2.65
C SER A 107 -2.02 10.25 -1.69
N ALA A 108 -0.95 9.66 -2.23
CA ALA A 108 0.17 9.17 -1.45
C ALA A 108 0.84 10.27 -0.60
N ALA A 109 0.86 11.52 -1.07
CA ALA A 109 1.36 12.65 -0.30
C ALA A 109 0.48 12.94 0.92
N ASP A 110 -0.84 12.81 0.78
CA ASP A 110 -1.79 12.96 1.89
C ASP A 110 -1.71 11.80 2.88
N VAL A 111 -1.47 10.57 2.42
CA VAL A 111 -1.16 9.44 3.31
C VAL A 111 0.10 9.73 4.13
N LYS A 112 1.20 10.15 3.48
CA LYS A 112 2.44 10.51 4.20
C LYS A 112 2.20 11.62 5.22
N LYS A 113 1.48 12.67 4.85
CA LYS A 113 1.14 13.77 5.75
C LYS A 113 0.34 13.30 6.95
N HIS A 114 -0.69 12.48 6.73
CA HIS A 114 -1.51 11.88 7.79
C HIS A 114 -0.64 11.05 8.75
N VAL A 115 0.19 10.16 8.20
CA VAL A 115 1.10 9.28 8.96
C VAL A 115 2.16 10.07 9.74
N ALA A 116 2.79 11.07 9.12
CA ALA A 116 3.80 11.90 9.79
C ALA A 116 3.22 12.73 10.94
N SER A 117 1.93 13.07 10.89
CA SER A 117 1.25 13.91 11.89
C SER A 117 0.74 13.15 13.13
N ASN A 118 0.66 11.82 13.08
CA ASN A 118 0.08 11.00 14.15
C ASN A 118 0.90 9.72 14.38
N VAL A 119 1.35 9.49 15.62
CA VAL A 119 2.21 8.35 15.99
C VAL A 119 1.53 6.99 15.80
N ASP A 120 0.21 6.95 15.89
CA ASP A 120 -0.63 5.75 15.78
C ASP A 120 -1.24 5.59 14.37
N ALA A 121 -0.90 6.49 13.44
CA ALA A 121 -1.36 6.39 12.07
C ALA A 121 -0.60 5.33 11.27
N ILE A 122 -1.35 4.65 10.42
CA ILE A 122 -0.87 3.64 9.48
C ILE A 122 -1.45 3.95 8.11
N GLY A 123 -0.65 3.78 7.08
CA GLY A 123 -1.08 3.95 5.70
C GLY A 123 -0.24 3.06 4.79
N TYR A 124 -0.53 3.09 3.50
CA TYR A 124 0.32 2.44 2.52
C TYR A 124 0.42 3.30 1.27
N ILE A 125 1.57 3.24 0.61
CA ILE A 125 1.90 4.03 -0.58
C ILE A 125 2.81 3.20 -1.51
N GLU A 126 2.97 3.64 -2.75
CA GLU A 126 4.02 3.09 -3.60
C GLU A 126 5.39 3.20 -2.93
N LYS A 127 6.20 2.14 -3.03
CA LYS A 127 7.52 2.07 -2.38
C LYS A 127 8.45 3.19 -2.84
N SER A 128 8.33 3.60 -4.10
CA SER A 128 9.06 4.74 -4.71
C SER A 128 8.70 6.10 -4.10
N ALA A 129 7.52 6.23 -3.48
CA ALA A 129 7.06 7.48 -2.88
C ALA A 129 7.47 7.66 -1.41
N VAL A 130 8.11 6.64 -0.82
CA VAL A 130 8.61 6.66 0.56
C VAL A 130 9.79 7.61 0.69
N ASP A 131 9.82 8.40 1.75
CA ASP A 131 10.93 9.26 2.15
C ASP A 131 11.14 9.21 3.67
N SER A 132 12.04 10.05 4.19
CA SER A 132 12.40 10.11 5.61
C SER A 132 11.28 10.60 6.55
N THR A 133 10.15 11.11 6.02
CA THR A 133 9.03 11.58 6.84
C THR A 133 8.21 10.43 7.43
N VAL A 134 8.44 9.21 6.98
CA VAL A 134 7.69 8.01 7.37
C VAL A 134 8.62 6.82 7.58
N LYS A 135 8.15 5.82 8.33
CA LYS A 135 8.86 4.56 8.56
C LYS A 135 8.14 3.40 7.91
N VAL A 136 8.84 2.61 7.11
CA VAL A 136 8.30 1.40 6.48
C VAL A 136 8.32 0.24 7.49
N VAL A 137 7.21 -0.48 7.58
CA VAL A 137 7.03 -1.64 8.48
C VAL A 137 6.64 -2.92 7.75
N LEU A 138 6.25 -2.81 6.48
CA LEU A 138 6.01 -3.93 5.57
C LEU A 138 6.19 -3.46 4.13
N THR A 139 6.69 -4.33 3.26
CA THR A 139 6.67 -4.15 1.80
C THR A 139 5.93 -5.34 1.18
N VAL A 140 5.09 -5.06 0.19
CA VAL A 140 4.17 -6.01 -0.44
C VAL A 140 4.40 -5.96 -1.95
N GLU A 141 4.45 -7.13 -2.59
CA GLU A 141 4.77 -7.30 -4.03
C GLU A 141 4.00 -8.44 -4.70
#